data_AF-A0A5X6EL44-F1
#
_entry.id   AF-A0A5X6EL44-F1
#
_cell.length_a   1.000
_cell.length_b   1.000
_cell.length_c   1.000
_cell.angle_alpha   90.00
_cell.angle_beta   90.00
_cell.angle_gamma   90.00
#
_symmetry.space_group_name_H-M   'P 1'
#
loop_
_entity.id
_entity.type
_entity.pdbx_description
1 polymer ?
#
loop_
_entity_poly.entity_id
_entity_poly.type
_entity_poly.pdbx_seq_one_letter_code
_entity_poly.pdbx_strand_id
1 'polypeptide(L)'
;MSDEQTPEPGKAGALRSAMSVSLNTHYAIRLWEGRYPEYRGNKGGRQKESSRHRSLIFSMPGFIQKAGRINQDSASDNPWADAKMLELENLINAAIEKMQEELDGLKKVMSLVPAQVTISDITSVSPLNIGVFSRTPVGYRCVWLLVGFDQLAMQAFQAAHYGIISRRELNSCLGRGGYLVRQIYGAAQKYRYLPVTREDIAVNNDKAREAIKLFGKVDPDILSGKKRSSWSPPVNRRSVDALKRESLSEGRISSLRETDNDGSSEPANTSVLQQRQTEEASGTDDGRGVLTEDIDIDIDDLSVLLPPSTDEPE
;
A
#
# COMPACT_ATOMS: atom_id res chain seq x y z
N MET A 1 2.05 -26.16 30.86
CA MET A 1 1.05 -27.23 30.74
C MET A 1 0.33 -26.99 29.44
N SER A 2 0.76 -27.68 28.39
CA SER A 2 0.16 -27.59 27.06
C SER A 2 -0.97 -28.61 27.03
N ASP A 3 -2.21 -28.15 26.88
CA ASP A 3 -3.35 -29.04 26.71
C ASP A 3 -3.18 -29.83 25.40
N GLU A 4 -2.75 -31.07 25.54
CA GLU A 4 -2.72 -32.06 24.48
C GLU A 4 -4.15 -32.53 24.26
N GLN A 5 -4.86 -31.82 23.39
CA GLN A 5 -6.25 -32.11 23.05
C GLN A 5 -6.30 -33.34 22.15
N THR A 6 -6.57 -34.50 22.77
CA THR A 6 -6.78 -35.76 22.07
C THR A 6 -7.94 -35.61 21.08
N PRO A 7 -7.75 -35.89 19.77
CA PRO A 7 -8.80 -35.69 18.78
C PRO A 7 -9.95 -36.68 19.00
N GLU A 8 -11.17 -36.15 19.16
CA GLU A 8 -12.42 -36.92 19.22
C GLU A 8 -12.65 -37.69 17.89
N PRO A 9 -12.96 -38.99 17.93
CA PRO A 9 -13.18 -39.76 16.71
C PRO A 9 -14.39 -39.21 15.93
N GLY A 10 -14.17 -38.84 14.67
CA GLY A 10 -15.20 -38.31 13.76
C GLY A 10 -15.29 -36.79 13.66
N LYS A 11 -14.44 -36.03 14.36
CA LYS A 11 -14.33 -34.56 14.18
C LYS A 11 -12.95 -34.18 13.65
N ALA A 12 -12.92 -33.41 12.57
CA ALA A 12 -11.69 -32.80 12.10
C ALA A 12 -11.17 -31.78 13.14
N GLY A 13 -9.87 -31.84 13.44
CA GLY A 13 -9.20 -30.90 14.34
C GLY A 13 -9.03 -29.50 13.74
N ALA A 14 -8.46 -28.57 14.53
CA ALA A 14 -8.20 -27.21 14.09
C ALA A 14 -7.13 -27.16 12.97
N LEU A 15 -7.41 -26.45 11.88
CA LEU A 15 -6.45 -26.22 10.81
C LEU A 15 -5.32 -25.31 11.31
N ARG A 16 -4.07 -25.73 11.10
CA ARG A 16 -2.87 -24.94 11.42
C ARG A 16 -1.99 -24.85 10.18
N SER A 17 -1.53 -23.64 9.88
CA SER A 17 -0.57 -23.37 8.81
C SER A 17 0.39 -22.29 9.28
N ALA A 18 1.67 -22.44 8.93
CA ALA A 18 2.70 -21.44 9.15
C ALA A 18 3.28 -21.05 7.79
N MET A 19 3.42 -19.74 7.54
CA MET A 19 4.08 -19.24 6.34
C MET A 19 5.50 -18.85 6.70
N SER A 20 6.47 -19.27 5.89
CA SER A 20 7.85 -18.80 5.96
C SER A 20 8.25 -18.17 4.63
N VAL A 21 9.18 -17.22 4.69
CA VAL A 21 9.75 -16.53 3.53
C VAL A 21 11.27 -16.49 3.68
N SER A 22 11.97 -16.64 2.57
CA SER A 22 13.42 -16.49 2.47
C SER A 22 13.74 -15.20 1.72
N LEU A 23 14.47 -14.27 2.34
CA LEU A 23 14.90 -13.01 1.72
C LEU A 23 16.39 -13.09 1.39
N ASN A 24 16.73 -12.83 0.13
CA ASN A 24 18.04 -13.08 -0.44
C ASN A 24 18.90 -11.81 -0.51
N THR A 25 18.27 -10.65 -0.66
CA THR A 25 18.96 -9.38 -0.87
C THR A 25 18.90 -8.49 0.36
N HIS A 26 20.00 -7.77 0.63
CA HIS A 26 20.02 -6.71 1.65
C HIS A 26 18.96 -5.62 1.40
N TYR A 27 18.53 -5.45 0.15
CA TYR A 27 17.48 -4.49 -0.22
C TYR A 27 16.12 -4.90 0.35
N ALA A 28 15.73 -6.17 0.15
CA ALA A 28 14.49 -6.69 0.73
C ALA A 28 14.58 -6.79 2.26
N ILE A 29 15.72 -7.22 2.80
CA ILE A 29 15.96 -7.28 4.26
C ILE A 29 15.80 -5.90 4.90
N ARG A 30 16.35 -4.83 4.30
CA ARG A 30 16.18 -3.46 4.81
C ARG A 30 14.73 -2.98 4.77
N LEU A 31 13.93 -3.39 3.78
CA LEU A 31 12.49 -3.09 3.75
C LEU A 31 11.69 -3.95 4.75
N TRP A 32 12.18 -5.15 5.06
CA TRP A 32 11.64 -5.98 6.12
C TRP A 32 11.87 -5.33 7.48
N GLU A 33 13.12 -5.02 7.81
CA GLU A 33 13.53 -4.44 9.10
C GLU A 33 13.04 -3.00 9.27
N GLY A 34 12.91 -2.26 8.17
CA GLY A 34 12.70 -0.82 8.19
C GLY A 34 13.96 -0.08 8.63
N ARG A 35 13.82 1.23 8.85
CA ARG A 35 14.91 2.10 9.32
C ARG A 35 14.33 3.17 10.22
N TYR A 36 14.73 3.20 11.48
CA TYR A 36 14.41 4.30 12.38
C TYR A 36 15.17 5.57 11.95
N PRO A 37 14.58 6.76 12.13
CA PRO A 37 15.31 8.00 11.92
C PRO A 37 16.47 8.01 12.91
N GLU A 38 17.69 8.11 12.41
CA GLU A 38 18.83 8.37 13.28
C GLU A 38 18.70 9.81 13.79
N TYR A 39 18.25 9.96 15.04
CA TYR A 39 18.44 11.20 15.77
C TYR A 39 19.92 11.31 16.11
N ARG A 40 20.57 12.34 15.58
CA ARG A 40 21.97 12.67 15.90
C ARG A 40 22.06 12.99 17.40
N GLY A 41 22.42 11.98 18.21
CA GLY A 41 22.86 12.20 19.57
C GLY A 41 24.11 13.07 19.53
N ASN A 42 24.08 14.20 20.23
CA ASN A 42 25.18 15.13 20.34
C ASN A 42 26.36 14.46 21.07
N LYS A 43 27.23 13.74 20.34
CA LYS A 43 28.54 13.29 20.85
C LYS A 43 29.61 13.59 19.82
N GLY A 44 30.51 14.48 20.23
CA GLY A 44 31.52 15.11 19.39
C GLY A 44 32.42 14.11 18.67
N GLY A 45 32.69 14.40 17.41
CA GLY A 45 33.64 13.66 16.58
C GLY A 45 33.36 13.87 15.09
N ARG A 46 34.15 14.75 14.47
CA ARG A 46 34.37 14.97 13.02
C ARG A 46 33.14 14.88 12.09
N GLN A 47 32.72 16.05 11.62
CA GLN A 47 31.79 16.25 10.51
C GLN A 47 32.24 15.47 9.26
N LYS A 48 31.43 14.49 8.84
CA LYS A 48 31.29 14.12 7.42
C LYS A 48 30.06 14.85 6.87
N GLU A 49 30.31 15.73 5.91
CA GLU A 49 29.40 16.73 5.34
C GLU A 49 28.29 16.15 4.41
N SER A 50 27.90 14.89 4.58
CA SER A 50 26.88 14.21 3.76
C SER A 50 25.82 13.44 4.56
N SER A 51 25.71 13.68 5.86
CA SER A 51 24.71 12.97 6.69
C SER A 51 23.34 13.64 6.60
N ARG A 52 22.65 13.43 5.46
CA ARG A 52 21.24 13.83 5.25
C ARG A 52 20.37 13.21 6.36
N HIS A 53 19.35 13.93 6.80
CA HIS A 53 18.36 13.44 7.76
C HIS A 53 17.68 12.18 7.20
N ARG A 54 18.13 10.99 7.61
CA ARG A 54 17.61 9.74 7.07
C ARG A 54 16.17 9.55 7.50
N SER A 55 15.26 9.64 6.53
CA SER A 55 13.81 9.45 6.73
C SER A 55 13.50 8.06 7.30
N LEU A 56 12.46 8.00 8.15
CA LEU A 56 11.88 6.76 8.70
C LEU A 56 11.43 5.87 7.53
N ILE A 57 11.98 4.66 7.44
CA ILE A 57 11.43 3.60 6.59
C ILE A 57 10.61 2.70 7.49
N PHE A 58 9.31 2.60 7.23
CA PHE A 58 8.44 1.66 7.94
C PHE A 58 8.90 0.22 7.70
N SER A 59 8.80 -0.63 8.73
CA SER A 59 9.16 -2.04 8.62
C SER A 59 7.99 -2.89 8.14
N MET A 60 8.27 -4.05 7.52
CA MET A 60 7.22 -4.99 7.12
C MET A 60 6.41 -5.50 8.33
N PRO A 61 7.02 -5.91 9.47
CA PRO A 61 6.25 -6.24 10.67
C PRO A 61 5.38 -5.08 11.18
N GLY A 62 5.88 -3.84 11.09
CA GLY A 62 5.11 -2.64 11.41
C GLY A 62 3.89 -2.46 10.51
N PHE A 63 4.05 -2.68 9.20
CA PHE A 63 2.96 -2.71 8.24
C PHE A 63 1.93 -3.79 8.58
N ILE A 64 2.35 -5.03 8.82
CA ILE A 64 1.46 -6.14 9.15
C ILE A 64 0.64 -5.81 10.40
N GLN A 65 1.28 -5.25 11.44
CA GLN A 65 0.58 -4.83 12.65
C GLN A 65 -0.43 -3.71 12.37
N LYS A 66 -0.03 -2.69 11.59
CA LYS A 66 -0.89 -1.55 11.26
C LYS A 66 -2.10 -1.97 10.42
N ALA A 67 -1.91 -2.80 9.40
CA ALA A 67 -2.97 -3.37 8.58
C ALA A 67 -3.94 -4.21 9.44
N GLY A 68 -3.44 -4.97 10.41
CA GLY A 68 -4.26 -5.69 11.39
C GLY A 68 -5.18 -4.76 12.20
N ARG A 69 -4.65 -3.62 12.67
CA ARG A 69 -5.47 -2.62 13.39
C ARG A 69 -6.53 -1.98 12.50
N ILE A 70 -6.16 -1.57 11.30
CA ILE A 70 -7.12 -1.00 10.33
C ILE A 70 -8.26 -1.99 10.06
N ASN A 71 -7.93 -3.28 9.90
CA ASN A 71 -8.93 -4.32 9.67
C ASN A 71 -9.84 -4.55 10.89
N GLN A 72 -9.30 -4.45 12.11
CA GLN A 72 -10.09 -4.52 13.33
C GLN A 72 -11.05 -3.32 13.49
N ASP A 73 -10.60 -2.12 13.12
CA ASP A 73 -11.46 -0.93 13.12
C ASP A 73 -12.57 -1.05 12.06
N SER A 74 -12.22 -1.60 10.89
CA SER A 74 -13.17 -1.96 9.83
C SER A 74 -14.20 -3.00 10.30
N ALA A 75 -13.78 -3.97 11.13
CA ALA A 75 -14.69 -4.93 11.79
C ALA A 75 -15.61 -4.25 12.81
N SER A 76 -15.15 -3.16 13.41
CA SER A 76 -15.89 -2.35 14.40
C SER A 76 -16.79 -1.30 13.73
N ASP A 77 -17.12 -1.50 12.45
CA ASP A 77 -18.01 -0.67 11.64
C ASP A 77 -17.54 0.78 11.41
N ASN A 78 -16.22 0.99 11.36
CA ASN A 78 -15.63 2.29 11.05
C ASN A 78 -15.51 2.51 9.52
N PRO A 79 -16.19 3.54 8.94
CA PRO A 79 -16.18 3.76 7.49
C PRO A 79 -14.85 4.32 6.95
N TRP A 80 -14.05 5.05 7.75
CA TRP A 80 -12.71 5.48 7.32
C TRP A 80 -11.71 4.33 7.31
N ALA A 81 -11.87 3.36 8.22
CA ALA A 81 -11.09 2.12 8.20
C ALA A 81 -11.41 1.29 6.94
N ASP A 82 -12.68 1.22 6.56
CA ASP A 82 -13.12 0.57 5.31
C ASP A 82 -12.52 1.26 4.07
N ALA A 83 -12.52 2.59 4.05
CA ALA A 83 -11.89 3.36 2.98
C ALA A 83 -10.38 3.08 2.90
N LYS A 84 -9.69 3.02 4.04
CA LYS A 84 -8.27 2.73 4.08
C LYS A 84 -7.96 1.29 3.66
N MET A 85 -8.77 0.30 4.05
CA MET A 85 -8.62 -1.07 3.59
C MET A 85 -8.75 -1.17 2.06
N LEU A 86 -9.74 -0.48 1.48
CA LEU A 86 -9.94 -0.44 0.03
C LEU A 86 -8.78 0.24 -0.69
N GLU A 87 -8.27 1.36 -0.16
CA GLU A 87 -7.08 2.03 -0.68
C GLU A 87 -5.85 1.11 -0.68
N LEU A 88 -5.59 0.44 0.45
CA LEU A 88 -4.47 -0.50 0.56
C LEU A 88 -4.61 -1.66 -0.42
N GLU A 89 -5.82 -2.17 -0.62
CA GLU A 89 -6.07 -3.24 -1.59
C GLU A 89 -5.73 -2.81 -3.01
N ASN A 90 -6.26 -1.66 -3.44
CA ASN A 90 -6.02 -1.15 -4.78
C ASN A 90 -4.54 -0.85 -5.01
N LEU A 91 -3.86 -0.25 -4.02
CA LEU A 91 -2.43 0.03 -4.09
C LEU A 91 -1.59 -1.24 -4.19
N ILE A 92 -1.92 -2.28 -3.42
CA ILE A 92 -1.20 -3.56 -3.46
C ILE A 92 -1.41 -4.26 -4.80
N ASN A 93 -2.64 -4.29 -5.31
CA ASN A 93 -2.93 -4.92 -6.61
C ASN A 93 -2.15 -4.25 -7.74
N ALA A 94 -2.23 -2.92 -7.82
CA ALA A 94 -1.47 -2.15 -8.80
C ALA A 94 0.05 -2.31 -8.64
N ALA A 95 0.56 -2.41 -7.40
CA ALA A 95 1.97 -2.61 -7.15
C ALA A 95 2.46 -4.01 -7.54
N ILE A 96 1.64 -5.05 -7.32
CA ILE A 96 1.95 -6.42 -7.73
C ILE A 96 2.01 -6.51 -9.26
N GLU A 97 1.05 -5.92 -9.97
CA GLU A 97 1.05 -5.87 -11.43
C GLU A 97 2.31 -5.17 -11.96
N LYS A 98 2.63 -3.98 -11.44
CA LYS A 98 3.85 -3.25 -11.83
C LYS A 98 5.14 -4.00 -11.50
N MET A 99 5.20 -4.68 -10.36
CA MET A 99 6.36 -5.51 -10.02
C MET A 99 6.56 -6.65 -11.02
N GLN A 100 5.46 -7.27 -11.46
CA GLN A 100 5.49 -8.32 -12.46
C GLN A 100 5.96 -7.78 -13.82
N GLU A 101 5.50 -6.59 -14.22
CA GLU A 101 5.97 -5.92 -15.44
C GLU A 101 7.48 -5.66 -15.42
N GLU A 102 8.04 -5.19 -14.30
CA GLU A 102 9.48 -4.99 -14.14
C GLU A 102 10.26 -6.30 -14.24
N LEU A 103 9.78 -7.36 -13.58
CA LEU A 103 10.38 -8.70 -13.65
C LEU A 103 10.37 -9.24 -15.08
N ASP A 104 9.25 -9.11 -15.80
CA ASP A 104 9.13 -9.64 -17.16
C ASP A 104 9.94 -8.81 -18.16
N GLY A 105 10.03 -7.50 -17.96
CA GLY A 105 10.95 -6.63 -18.71
C GLY A 105 12.41 -7.06 -18.55
N LEU A 106 12.82 -7.37 -17.32
CA LEU A 106 14.18 -7.82 -17.04
C LEU A 106 14.46 -9.21 -17.61
N LYS A 107 13.53 -10.16 -17.49
CA LYS A 107 13.65 -11.50 -18.12
C LYS A 107 13.80 -11.39 -19.64
N LYS A 108 13.04 -10.48 -20.28
CA LYS A 108 13.14 -10.24 -21.71
C LYS A 108 14.53 -9.74 -22.09
N VAL A 109 15.10 -8.81 -21.32
CA VAL A 109 16.47 -8.32 -21.52
C VAL A 109 17.50 -9.45 -21.33
N MET A 110 17.33 -10.29 -20.31
CA MET A 110 18.19 -11.46 -20.09
C MET A 110 18.12 -12.49 -21.22
N SER A 111 16.98 -12.60 -21.92
CA SER A 111 16.83 -13.51 -23.07
C SER A 111 17.62 -13.11 -24.33
N LEU A 112 18.23 -11.91 -24.35
CA LEU A 112 19.05 -11.43 -25.47
C LEU A 112 20.48 -11.98 -25.46
N VAL A 113 20.86 -12.70 -24.40
CA VAL A 113 22.16 -13.37 -24.28
C VAL A 113 22.33 -14.40 -25.41
N PRO A 114 23.51 -14.51 -26.05
CA PRO A 114 23.74 -15.46 -27.13
C PRO A 114 23.41 -16.90 -26.73
N ALA A 115 22.86 -17.68 -27.66
CA ALA A 115 22.39 -19.05 -27.40
C ALA A 115 23.49 -20.01 -26.90
N GLN A 116 24.75 -19.71 -27.15
CA GLN A 116 25.90 -20.50 -26.67
C GLN A 116 26.29 -20.19 -25.22
N VAL A 117 25.68 -19.18 -24.59
CA VAL A 117 25.96 -18.77 -23.21
C VAL A 117 24.83 -19.24 -22.31
N THR A 118 25.18 -20.08 -21.34
CA THR A 118 24.26 -20.54 -20.28
C THR A 118 24.54 -19.79 -18.99
N ILE A 119 23.51 -19.14 -18.44
CA ILE A 119 23.57 -18.45 -17.16
C ILE A 119 22.69 -19.23 -16.18
N SER A 120 23.25 -19.65 -15.04
CA SER A 120 22.50 -20.34 -13.98
C SER A 120 21.52 -19.38 -13.29
N ASP A 121 20.57 -19.90 -12.52
CA ASP A 121 19.76 -19.05 -11.65
C ASP A 121 20.64 -18.42 -10.55
N ILE A 122 20.26 -17.22 -10.11
CA ILE A 122 20.89 -16.54 -8.99
C ILE A 122 20.26 -16.99 -7.66
N THR A 123 21.09 -17.27 -6.66
CA THR A 123 20.67 -17.59 -5.30
C THR A 123 21.57 -16.91 -4.28
N SER A 124 21.03 -16.56 -3.10
CA SER A 124 21.88 -16.10 -1.99
C SER A 124 22.56 -17.28 -1.31
N VAL A 125 23.84 -17.13 -0.95
CA VAL A 125 24.58 -18.11 -0.15
C VAL A 125 24.03 -18.19 1.28
N SER A 126 23.48 -17.10 1.80
CA SER A 126 22.95 -17.03 3.17
C SER A 126 21.67 -16.19 3.20
N PRO A 127 20.53 -16.73 2.76
CA PRO A 127 19.28 -16.01 2.78
C PRO A 127 18.69 -15.94 4.20
N LEU A 128 17.99 -14.85 4.50
CA LEU A 128 17.31 -14.64 5.78
C LEU A 128 15.94 -15.35 5.77
N ASN A 129 15.81 -16.41 6.56
CA ASN A 129 14.56 -17.16 6.69
C ASN A 129 13.69 -16.61 7.83
N ILE A 130 12.44 -16.26 7.51
CA ILE A 130 11.54 -15.55 8.43
C ILE A 130 10.18 -16.24 8.47
N GLY A 131 9.71 -16.54 9.68
CA GLY A 131 8.32 -16.95 9.92
C GLY A 131 7.39 -15.73 9.89
N VAL A 132 6.33 -15.80 9.09
CA VAL A 132 5.42 -14.68 8.84
C VAL A 132 4.02 -15.03 9.33
N PHE A 133 3.49 -14.17 10.19
CA PHE A 133 2.09 -14.23 10.64
C PHE A 133 1.41 -12.87 10.45
N SER A 134 0.30 -12.89 9.72
CA SER A 134 -0.58 -11.72 9.55
C SER A 134 -2.01 -12.11 9.93
N ARG A 135 -2.69 -11.20 10.62
CA ARG A 135 -4.13 -11.35 10.94
C ARG A 135 -5.03 -11.02 9.74
N THR A 136 -4.46 -10.51 8.66
CA THR A 136 -5.21 -10.02 7.49
C THR A 136 -4.58 -10.52 6.19
N PRO A 137 -5.40 -10.80 5.15
CA PRO A 137 -4.89 -11.12 3.82
C PRO A 137 -4.01 -10.00 3.23
N VAL A 138 -4.35 -8.73 3.49
CA VAL A 138 -3.57 -7.56 3.05
C VAL A 138 -2.13 -7.62 3.54
N GLY A 139 -1.90 -8.03 4.79
CA GLY A 139 -0.55 -8.21 5.32
C GLY A 139 0.26 -9.26 4.56
N TYR A 140 -0.36 -10.41 4.24
CA TYR A 140 0.30 -11.46 3.44
C TYR A 140 0.58 -11.02 2.00
N ARG A 141 -0.35 -10.32 1.36
CA ARG A 141 -0.15 -9.80 -0.01
C ARG A 141 0.99 -8.79 -0.09
N CYS A 142 1.16 -7.93 0.92
CA CYS A 142 2.30 -7.02 0.96
C CYS A 142 3.63 -7.77 1.13
N VAL A 143 3.63 -8.91 1.83
CA VAL A 143 4.80 -9.79 1.92
C VAL A 143 5.12 -10.41 0.56
N TRP A 144 4.12 -10.83 -0.22
CA TRP A 144 4.36 -11.30 -1.60
C TRP A 144 4.97 -10.24 -2.49
N LEU A 145 4.52 -8.98 -2.37
CA LEU A 145 5.14 -7.87 -3.09
C LEU A 145 6.61 -7.68 -2.70
N LEU A 146 6.95 -7.80 -1.42
CA LEU A 146 8.34 -7.74 -0.96
C LEU A 146 9.19 -8.88 -1.53
N VAL A 147 8.63 -10.09 -1.61
CA VAL A 147 9.31 -11.23 -2.25
C VAL A 147 9.52 -10.97 -3.74
N GLY A 148 8.54 -10.40 -4.44
CA GLY A 148 8.70 -9.96 -5.84
C GLY A 148 9.81 -8.92 -6.00
N PHE A 149 9.92 -7.98 -5.07
CA PHE A 149 11.04 -7.03 -5.05
C PHE A 149 12.39 -7.71 -4.81
N ASP A 150 12.46 -8.69 -3.91
CA ASP A 150 13.68 -9.46 -3.65
C ASP A 150 14.14 -10.20 -4.92
N GLN A 151 13.22 -10.82 -5.65
CA GLN A 151 13.48 -11.47 -6.94
C GLN A 151 13.98 -10.47 -7.99
N LEU A 152 13.32 -9.30 -8.09
CA LEU A 152 13.73 -8.25 -9.02
C LEU A 152 15.17 -7.79 -8.74
N ALA A 153 15.49 -7.58 -7.45
CA ALA A 153 16.82 -7.17 -7.04
C ALA A 153 17.87 -8.23 -7.41
N MET A 154 17.62 -9.51 -7.12
CA MET A 154 18.52 -10.61 -7.49
C MET A 154 18.78 -10.63 -9.00
N GLN A 155 17.72 -10.67 -9.80
CA GLN A 155 17.85 -10.73 -11.27
C GLN A 155 18.55 -9.48 -11.82
N ALA A 156 18.31 -8.30 -11.22
CA ALA A 156 18.94 -7.06 -11.68
C ALA A 156 20.45 -7.08 -11.39
N PHE A 157 20.86 -7.58 -10.22
CA PHE A 157 22.28 -7.78 -9.90
C PHE A 157 22.94 -8.78 -10.85
N GLN A 158 22.26 -9.88 -11.14
CA GLN A 158 22.75 -10.88 -12.09
C GLN A 158 22.94 -10.27 -13.49
N ALA A 159 21.93 -9.58 -14.00
CA ALA A 159 22.00 -8.92 -15.30
C ALA A 159 23.12 -7.87 -15.35
N ALA A 160 23.30 -7.09 -14.28
CA ALA A 160 24.35 -6.08 -14.20
C ALA A 160 25.75 -6.72 -14.16
N HIS A 161 25.91 -7.82 -13.41
CA HIS A 161 27.18 -8.53 -13.30
C HIS A 161 27.67 -9.09 -14.64
N TYR A 162 26.76 -9.66 -15.43
CA TYR A 162 27.08 -10.16 -16.76
C TYR A 162 27.09 -9.08 -17.85
N GLY A 163 26.98 -7.79 -17.47
CA GLY A 163 27.04 -6.67 -18.41
C GLY A 163 25.81 -6.54 -19.33
N ILE A 164 24.71 -7.21 -19.00
CA ILE A 164 23.45 -7.16 -19.76
C ILE A 164 22.76 -5.81 -19.56
N ILE A 165 22.81 -5.28 -18.33
CA ILE A 165 22.30 -3.94 -18.00
C ILE A 165 23.40 -3.06 -17.41
N SER A 166 23.24 -1.74 -17.56
CA SER A 166 24.15 -0.78 -16.95
C SER A 166 23.91 -0.66 -15.44
N ARG A 167 24.90 -0.16 -14.69
CA ARG A 167 24.74 0.19 -13.27
C ARG A 167 23.64 1.23 -13.04
N ARG A 168 23.42 2.15 -13.99
CA ARG A 168 22.31 3.11 -13.94
C ARG A 168 20.97 2.40 -14.00
N GLU A 169 20.83 1.40 -14.87
CA GLU A 169 19.59 0.64 -15.01
C GLU A 169 19.33 -0.22 -13.77
N LEU A 170 20.37 -0.87 -13.22
CA LEU A 170 20.30 -1.56 -11.93
C LEU A 170 19.72 -0.66 -10.84
N ASN A 171 20.29 0.54 -10.65
CA ASN A 171 19.81 1.49 -9.66
C ASN A 171 18.37 1.92 -9.93
N SER A 172 17.99 2.08 -11.19
CA SER A 172 16.61 2.43 -11.57
C SER A 172 15.64 1.30 -11.24
N CYS A 173 15.95 0.04 -11.57
CA CYS A 173 15.15 -1.13 -11.20
C CYS A 173 14.94 -1.22 -9.68
N LEU A 174 16.02 -1.09 -8.90
CA LEU A 174 15.97 -1.13 -7.44
C LEU A 174 15.15 0.04 -6.86
N GLY A 175 15.27 1.22 -7.46
CA GLY A 175 14.50 2.41 -7.11
C GLY A 175 13.00 2.22 -7.35
N ARG A 176 12.62 1.79 -8.55
CA ARG A 176 11.22 1.53 -8.96
C ARG A 176 10.58 0.45 -8.10
N GLY A 177 11.24 -0.72 -7.97
CA GLY A 177 10.72 -1.83 -7.17
C GLY A 177 10.59 -1.48 -5.67
N GLY A 178 11.61 -0.84 -5.10
CA GLY A 178 11.57 -0.42 -3.70
C GLY A 178 10.52 0.66 -3.42
N TYR A 179 10.25 1.54 -4.39
CA TYR A 179 9.22 2.56 -4.29
C TYR A 179 7.82 1.94 -4.14
N LEU A 180 7.50 0.89 -4.93
CA LEU A 180 6.20 0.21 -4.87
C LEU A 180 5.87 -0.29 -3.45
N VAL A 181 6.84 -0.91 -2.78
CA VAL A 181 6.68 -1.38 -1.38
C VAL A 181 6.51 -0.20 -0.43
N ARG A 182 7.38 0.83 -0.54
CA ARG A 182 7.36 2.00 0.35
C ARG A 182 6.08 2.83 0.21
N GLN A 183 5.49 2.88 -0.98
CA GLN A 183 4.23 3.58 -1.23
C GLN A 183 3.10 3.00 -0.37
N ILE A 184 3.00 1.67 -0.29
CA ILE A 184 2.00 0.97 0.53
C ILE A 184 2.23 1.22 2.02
N TYR A 185 3.49 1.18 2.46
CA TYR A 185 3.85 1.51 3.84
C TYR A 185 3.41 2.92 4.22
N GLY A 186 3.71 3.90 3.36
CA GLY A 186 3.30 5.30 3.57
C GLY A 186 1.78 5.45 3.63
N ALA A 187 1.04 4.74 2.77
CA ALA A 187 -0.42 4.77 2.77
C ALA A 187 -1.03 4.23 4.09
N ALA A 188 -0.47 3.14 4.62
CA ALA A 188 -0.89 2.56 5.90
C ALA A 188 -0.51 3.45 7.10
N GLN A 189 0.69 4.04 7.09
CA GLN A 189 1.15 4.95 8.15
C GLN A 189 0.21 6.16 8.32
N LYS A 190 -0.31 6.71 7.22
CA LYS A 190 -1.22 7.86 7.23
C LYS A 190 -2.56 7.60 7.93
N TYR A 191 -2.93 6.34 8.16
CA TYR A 191 -4.16 6.02 8.87
C TYR A 191 -4.11 6.47 10.34
N ARG A 192 -5.11 7.26 10.74
CA ARG A 192 -5.32 7.71 12.11
C ARG A 192 -6.66 7.18 12.61
N TYR A 193 -6.63 6.57 13.79
CA TYR A 193 -7.82 6.00 14.40
C TYR A 193 -8.71 7.10 14.98
N LEU A 194 -10.02 6.96 14.76
CA LEU A 194 -11.06 7.65 15.52
C LEU A 194 -12.20 6.64 15.84
N PRO A 195 -12.75 6.65 17.05
CA PRO A 195 -13.85 5.77 17.44
C PRO A 195 -15.18 6.27 16.87
N VAL A 196 -15.48 5.95 15.61
CA VAL A 196 -16.70 6.38 14.92
C VAL A 196 -17.28 5.23 14.09
N THR A 197 -18.59 5.06 14.20
CA THR A 197 -19.36 4.03 13.49
C THR A 197 -20.31 4.66 12.47
N ARG A 198 -20.89 3.84 11.59
CA ARG A 198 -21.93 4.28 10.65
C ARG A 198 -23.20 4.77 11.35
N GLU A 199 -23.52 4.20 12.51
CA GLU A 199 -24.66 4.63 13.32
C GLU A 199 -24.45 6.02 13.92
N ASP A 200 -23.23 6.31 14.40
CA ASP A 200 -22.85 7.64 14.88
C ASP A 200 -23.07 8.72 13.81
N ILE A 201 -22.78 8.38 12.54
CA ILE A 201 -23.00 9.24 11.38
C ILE A 201 -24.49 9.40 11.09
N ALA A 202 -25.27 8.31 11.14
CA ALA A 202 -26.71 8.33 10.88
C ALA A 202 -27.51 9.16 11.92
N VAL A 203 -26.98 9.30 13.13
CA VAL A 203 -27.57 10.14 14.20
C VAL A 203 -26.92 11.54 14.24
N ASN A 204 -25.91 11.78 13.39
CA ASN A 204 -25.14 13.03 13.33
C ASN A 204 -24.60 13.49 14.71
N ASN A 205 -23.98 12.56 15.44
CA ASN A 205 -23.46 12.86 16.77
C ASN A 205 -22.13 13.64 16.76
N ASP A 206 -21.66 14.04 17.94
CA ASP A 206 -20.42 14.81 18.11
C ASP A 206 -19.20 14.10 17.51
N LYS A 207 -19.12 12.77 17.65
CA LYS A 207 -18.02 11.96 17.12
C LYS A 207 -17.99 11.99 15.59
N ALA A 208 -19.17 11.88 14.96
CA ALA A 208 -19.30 11.96 13.51
C ALA A 208 -18.90 13.35 12.99
N ARG A 209 -19.34 14.42 13.65
CA ARG A 209 -18.98 15.80 13.29
C ARG A 209 -17.48 16.06 13.43
N GLU A 210 -16.86 15.57 14.50
CA GLU A 210 -15.42 15.67 14.71
C GLU A 210 -14.63 14.88 13.64
N ALA A 211 -15.04 13.64 13.35
CA ALA A 211 -14.39 12.81 12.34
C ALA A 211 -14.47 13.45 10.94
N ILE A 212 -15.63 14.00 10.56
CA ILE A 212 -15.80 14.73 9.30
C ILE A 212 -14.92 15.98 9.26
N LYS A 213 -14.79 16.71 10.37
CA LYS A 213 -13.91 17.88 10.45
C LYS A 213 -12.44 17.52 10.27
N LEU A 214 -11.99 16.40 10.84
CA LEU A 214 -10.59 15.99 10.82
C LEU A 214 -10.18 15.28 9.52
N PHE A 215 -11.07 14.47 8.94
CA PHE A 215 -10.74 13.57 7.83
C PHE A 215 -11.54 13.84 6.56
N GLY A 216 -12.48 14.79 6.59
CA GLY A 216 -13.43 15.00 5.51
C GLY A 216 -14.53 13.93 5.48
N LYS A 217 -15.46 14.09 4.53
CA LYS A 217 -16.57 13.14 4.32
C LYS A 217 -16.06 11.88 3.62
N VAL A 218 -16.52 10.72 4.07
CA VAL A 218 -16.27 9.42 3.41
C VAL A 218 -17.12 9.31 2.14
N ASP A 219 -16.62 8.61 1.11
CA ASP A 219 -17.39 8.26 -0.10
C ASP A 219 -18.73 7.60 0.31
N PRO A 220 -19.88 8.12 -0.16
CA PRO A 220 -21.20 7.53 0.07
C PRO A 220 -21.30 6.04 -0.27
N ASP A 221 -20.57 5.57 -1.29
CA ASP A 221 -20.55 4.15 -1.65
C ASP A 221 -19.80 3.30 -0.61
N ILE A 222 -18.80 3.86 0.08
CA ILE A 222 -18.12 3.20 1.19
C ILE A 222 -19.00 3.25 2.45
N LEU A 223 -19.64 4.40 2.69
CA LEU A 223 -20.57 4.57 3.82
C LEU A 223 -21.74 3.58 3.73
N SER A 224 -22.33 3.41 2.54
CA SER A 224 -23.38 2.42 2.28
C SER A 224 -22.89 0.96 2.22
N GLY A 225 -21.58 0.74 2.20
CA GLY A 225 -20.97 -0.58 2.11
C GLY A 225 -20.96 -1.19 0.70
N LYS A 226 -21.32 -0.43 -0.35
CA LYS A 226 -21.24 -0.85 -1.75
C LYS A 226 -19.80 -0.99 -2.24
N LYS A 227 -18.94 -0.04 -1.87
CA LYS A 227 -17.49 -0.07 -2.14
C LYS A 227 -16.75 -0.46 -0.87
N ARG A 228 -16.06 -1.60 -0.90
CA ARG A 228 -15.28 -2.07 0.25
C ARG A 228 -14.20 -3.02 -0.20
N SER A 229 -13.13 -3.12 0.59
CA SER A 229 -12.09 -4.11 0.35
C SER A 229 -12.68 -5.52 0.38
N SER A 230 -12.23 -6.36 -0.56
CA SER A 230 -12.51 -7.80 -0.62
C SER A 230 -12.01 -8.54 0.62
N TRP A 231 -11.08 -7.92 1.38
CA TRP A 231 -10.44 -8.49 2.56
C TRP A 231 -10.89 -7.84 3.88
N SER A 232 -11.91 -6.99 3.84
CA SER A 232 -12.51 -6.44 5.05
C SER A 232 -13.58 -7.38 5.64
N PRO A 233 -13.74 -7.47 6.98
CA PRO A 233 -14.75 -8.32 7.64
C PRO A 233 -16.18 -7.86 7.31
N PRO A 234 -17.22 -8.71 7.30
CA PRO A 234 -18.57 -8.32 6.86
C PRO A 234 -19.09 -7.01 7.48
N VAL A 235 -19.75 -6.17 6.68
CA VAL A 235 -20.33 -4.90 7.14
C VAL A 235 -21.51 -5.14 8.08
N ASN A 236 -21.67 -4.28 9.09
CA ASN A 236 -22.82 -4.34 9.98
C ASN A 236 -24.10 -3.90 9.24
N ARG A 237 -25.00 -4.85 8.96
CA ARG A 237 -26.24 -4.57 8.22
C ARG A 237 -27.15 -3.57 8.95
N ARG A 238 -27.18 -3.61 10.29
CA ARG A 238 -28.08 -2.75 11.09
C ARG A 238 -27.75 -1.27 10.93
N SER A 239 -26.46 -0.94 10.90
CA SER A 239 -26.00 0.44 10.75
C SER A 239 -26.18 0.94 9.32
N VAL A 240 -25.96 0.09 8.32
CA VAL A 240 -26.30 0.40 6.92
C VAL A 240 -27.80 0.68 6.75
N ASP A 241 -28.67 -0.09 7.41
CA ASP A 241 -30.12 0.14 7.37
C ASP A 241 -30.54 1.41 8.11
N ALA A 242 -29.81 1.82 9.16
CA ALA A 242 -30.03 3.10 9.83
C ALA A 242 -29.72 4.28 8.90
N LEU A 243 -28.61 4.24 8.16
CA LEU A 243 -28.25 5.24 7.15
C LEU A 243 -29.29 5.34 6.01
N LYS A 244 -29.86 4.21 5.58
CA LYS A 244 -30.94 4.20 4.57
C LYS A 244 -32.21 4.86 5.09
N ARG A 245 -32.56 4.66 6.36
CA ARG A 245 -33.75 5.27 6.97
C ARG A 245 -33.62 6.79 7.08
N GLU A 246 -32.45 7.28 7.45
CA GLU A 246 -32.16 8.71 7.50
C GLU A 246 -32.24 9.35 6.10
N SER A 247 -31.54 8.81 5.11
CA SER A 247 -31.58 9.34 3.73
C SER A 247 -33.00 9.37 3.13
N LEU A 248 -33.85 8.38 3.45
CA LEU A 248 -35.27 8.39 3.08
C LEU A 248 -36.09 9.47 3.82
N SER A 249 -35.74 9.78 5.08
CA SER A 249 -36.38 10.86 5.84
C SER A 249 -35.99 12.25 5.35
N GLU A 250 -34.71 12.49 5.00
CA GLU A 250 -34.26 13.75 4.39
C GLU A 250 -34.90 13.98 3.01
N GLY A 251 -35.06 12.91 2.20
CA GLY A 251 -35.79 12.96 0.92
C GLY A 251 -37.29 13.28 1.08
N ARG A 252 -37.92 12.82 2.17
CA ARG A 252 -39.32 13.17 2.50
C ARG A 252 -39.47 14.62 2.96
N ILE A 253 -38.53 15.15 3.74
CA ILE A 253 -38.58 16.54 4.22
C ILE A 253 -38.31 17.54 3.09
N SER A 254 -37.43 17.21 2.14
CA SER A 254 -37.17 18.03 0.95
C SER A 254 -38.37 18.05 -0.01
N SER A 255 -39.01 16.90 -0.27
CA SER A 255 -40.23 16.84 -1.10
C SER A 255 -41.46 17.53 -0.48
N LEU A 256 -41.53 17.65 0.85
CA LEU A 256 -42.57 18.44 1.55
C LEU A 256 -42.28 19.95 1.56
N ARG A 257 -41.03 20.38 1.31
CA ARG A 257 -40.67 21.81 1.21
C ARG A 257 -40.84 22.39 -0.19
N GLU A 258 -40.89 21.55 -1.22
CA GLU A 258 -41.10 21.98 -2.62
C GLU A 258 -42.58 22.22 -2.96
N THR A 259 -43.54 21.87 -2.08
CA THR A 259 -44.98 22.06 -2.34
C THR A 259 -45.54 23.44 -1.95
N ASP A 260 -44.73 24.33 -1.38
CA ASP A 260 -45.19 25.64 -0.88
C ASP A 260 -44.68 26.84 -1.70
N ASN A 261 -44.26 26.64 -2.96
CA ASN A 261 -43.96 27.76 -3.86
C ASN A 261 -44.81 27.66 -5.15
N ASP A 262 -46.12 27.89 -5.00
CA ASP A 262 -46.97 28.29 -6.10
C ASP A 262 -47.43 29.75 -5.90
N GLY A 263 -47.10 30.57 -6.89
CA GLY A 263 -47.23 32.01 -6.87
C GLY A 263 -46.72 32.64 -8.17
N SER A 264 -47.30 32.22 -9.31
CA SER A 264 -47.55 32.97 -10.56
C SER A 264 -46.58 34.12 -10.94
N SER A 265 -45.97 34.17 -12.13
CA SER A 265 -46.67 34.41 -13.40
C SER A 265 -45.72 34.44 -14.64
N GLU A 266 -46.25 33.84 -15.72
CA GLU A 266 -46.09 34.06 -17.18
C GLU A 266 -44.74 34.08 -17.94
N PRO A 267 -44.72 33.55 -19.20
CA PRO A 267 -43.52 33.42 -20.02
C PRO A 267 -43.37 34.59 -21.00
N ALA A 268 -42.21 35.27 -20.98
CA ALA A 268 -41.82 36.21 -22.01
C ALA A 268 -40.75 35.62 -22.92
N ASN A 269 -41.11 35.54 -24.20
CA ASN A 269 -40.33 35.09 -25.33
C ASN A 269 -39.42 36.23 -25.80
N THR A 270 -38.10 36.04 -25.87
CA THR A 270 -37.20 36.89 -26.66
C THR A 270 -35.95 36.13 -27.10
N SER A 271 -35.81 35.98 -28.41
CA SER A 271 -34.57 35.55 -29.05
C SER A 271 -33.57 36.71 -29.07
N VAL A 272 -32.31 36.46 -28.71
CA VAL A 272 -31.17 37.24 -29.23
C VAL A 272 -29.95 36.32 -29.39
N LEU A 273 -29.51 36.21 -30.64
CA LEU A 273 -28.17 35.77 -31.04
C LEU A 273 -27.14 36.84 -30.65
N GLN A 274 -26.05 36.48 -29.97
CA GLN A 274 -24.74 37.05 -30.32
C GLN A 274 -23.56 36.18 -29.86
N GLN A 275 -22.57 36.14 -30.74
CA GLN A 275 -21.34 35.34 -30.71
C GLN A 275 -20.19 36.04 -29.98
N ARG A 276 -19.13 35.22 -29.69
CA ARG A 276 -17.70 35.55 -29.47
C ARG A 276 -17.40 36.21 -28.10
N GLN A 277 -16.32 35.88 -27.37
CA GLN A 277 -14.98 35.47 -27.79
C GLN A 277 -14.24 34.81 -26.60
N THR A 278 -13.21 34.05 -26.98
CA THR A 278 -12.08 33.50 -26.20
C THR A 278 -11.46 34.44 -25.15
N GLU A 279 -11.16 33.90 -23.97
CA GLU A 279 -10.00 34.31 -23.17
C GLU A 279 -9.24 33.06 -22.68
N GLU A 280 -8.01 32.95 -23.18
CA GLU A 280 -6.96 32.13 -22.60
C GLU A 280 -6.57 32.73 -21.25
N ALA A 281 -6.54 31.91 -20.20
CA ALA A 281 -5.87 32.24 -18.95
C ALA A 281 -4.76 31.23 -18.71
N SER A 282 -3.58 31.60 -19.18
CA SER A 282 -2.29 31.14 -18.67
C SER A 282 -2.16 31.52 -17.19
N GLY A 283 -1.80 30.56 -16.34
CA GLY A 283 -1.50 30.82 -14.94
C GLY A 283 -0.82 29.63 -14.28
N THR A 284 0.52 29.67 -14.30
CA THR A 284 1.44 29.30 -13.19
C THR A 284 1.22 27.92 -12.56
N ASP A 285 2.00 26.91 -12.94
CA ASP A 285 3.27 26.57 -12.26
C ASP A 285 3.24 26.92 -10.77
N ASP A 286 2.98 25.91 -9.94
CA ASP A 286 3.48 25.88 -8.57
C ASP A 286 3.41 24.44 -8.03
N GLY A 287 4.56 23.93 -7.60
CA GLY A 287 4.61 22.80 -6.65
C GLY A 287 5.30 21.52 -7.11
N ARG A 288 6.40 21.60 -7.88
CA ARG A 288 7.40 20.53 -7.91
C ARG A 288 7.82 20.16 -6.48
N GLY A 289 7.84 18.86 -6.22
CA GLY A 289 8.92 18.19 -5.49
C GLY A 289 8.91 18.37 -3.97
N VAL A 290 8.30 17.41 -3.26
CA VAL A 290 8.63 17.18 -1.85
C VAL A 290 8.77 15.67 -1.61
N LEU A 291 10.04 15.24 -1.63
CA LEU A 291 10.64 14.15 -0.87
C LEU A 291 10.30 12.70 -1.25
N THR A 292 10.87 12.25 -2.36
CA THR A 292 11.44 10.89 -2.40
C THR A 292 12.94 11.02 -2.62
N GLU A 293 13.66 11.29 -1.53
CA GLU A 293 15.11 11.23 -1.54
C GLU A 293 15.54 9.83 -1.98
N ASP A 294 16.29 9.79 -3.08
CA ASP A 294 17.07 8.63 -3.47
C ASP A 294 17.92 8.20 -2.27
N ILE A 295 17.72 6.96 -1.82
CA ILE A 295 18.60 6.39 -0.82
C ILE A 295 19.96 6.25 -1.51
N ASP A 296 20.96 7.01 -1.06
CA ASP A 296 22.38 6.67 -1.25
C ASP A 296 22.60 5.31 -0.58
N ILE A 297 22.41 4.26 -1.38
CA ILE A 297 22.80 2.91 -1.01
C ILE A 297 24.29 2.88 -1.34
N ASP A 298 25.10 2.85 -0.29
CA ASP A 298 26.54 2.68 -0.38
C ASP A 298 26.80 1.39 -1.17
N ILE A 299 27.09 1.57 -2.46
CA ILE A 299 27.14 0.50 -3.45
C ILE A 299 28.38 -0.35 -3.21
N ASP A 300 29.41 0.21 -2.54
CA ASP A 300 30.74 -0.36 -2.42
C ASP A 300 30.83 -1.52 -1.41
N ASP A 301 29.77 -1.77 -0.63
CA ASP A 301 29.63 -3.01 0.16
C ASP A 301 29.05 -4.14 -0.71
N LEU A 302 29.54 -4.19 -1.96
CA LEU A 302 29.02 -5.00 -3.06
C LEU A 302 28.89 -6.45 -2.60
N SER A 303 27.66 -6.92 -2.69
CA SER A 303 27.31 -8.24 -3.19
C SER A 303 28.11 -8.54 -4.47
N VAL A 304 29.39 -8.89 -4.30
CA VAL A 304 30.18 -9.57 -5.30
C VAL A 304 29.47 -10.89 -5.51
N LEU A 305 28.92 -11.11 -6.70
CA LEU A 305 28.50 -12.46 -7.08
C LEU A 305 29.74 -13.33 -6.97
N LEU A 306 29.70 -14.23 -5.99
CA LEU A 306 30.75 -15.20 -5.78
C LEU A 306 30.70 -16.21 -6.94
N PRO A 307 31.85 -16.73 -7.39
CA PRO A 307 31.84 -17.86 -8.31
C PRO A 307 31.05 -19.03 -7.67
N PRO A 308 30.47 -19.93 -8.48
CA PRO A 308 29.77 -21.11 -7.96
C PRO A 308 30.68 -21.88 -7.00
N SER A 309 30.09 -22.44 -5.94
CA SER A 309 30.81 -23.28 -4.98
C SER A 309 31.46 -24.45 -5.71
N THR A 310 32.73 -24.73 -5.44
CA THR A 310 33.50 -25.81 -6.07
C THR A 310 33.08 -27.22 -5.66
N ASP A 311 31.97 -27.36 -4.94
CA ASP A 311 31.43 -28.66 -4.52
C ASP A 311 30.37 -29.13 -5.53
N GLU A 312 30.85 -29.67 -6.66
CA GLU A 312 30.10 -30.69 -7.40
C GLU A 312 30.36 -32.06 -6.77
N PRO A 313 29.35 -32.93 -6.65
CA PRO A 313 29.53 -34.33 -6.96
C PRO A 313 28.94 -34.62 -8.35
N GLU A 314 29.61 -35.55 -9.05
CA GLU A 314 29.24 -36.13 -10.35
C GLU A 314 27.74 -36.44 -10.53
#